data_AF-A0A100WBA4-F1
#
_entry.id   AF-A0A100WBA4-F1
#
_cell.length_a   1.000
_cell.length_b   1.000
_cell.length_c   1.000
_cell.angle_alpha   90.00
_cell.angle_beta   90.00
_cell.angle_gamma   90.00
#
_symmetry.space_group_name_H-M   'P 1'
#
loop_
_entity.id
_entity.type
_entity.pdbx_description
1 polymer ?
#
loop_
_entity_poly.entity_id
_entity_poly.type
_entity_poly.pdbx_seq_one_letter_code
_entity_poly.pdbx_strand_id
1 'polypeptide(L)'
;MQLRHICEVCGTDAVLDCEAAHAAGWDYPPHMGAFTIVSARTCPNCPIQQTVWWALVIDGFTTDMLTDAQRTTVARILGEPASIAVPETGDENGT
;
A
#
# COMPACT_ATOMS: atom_id res chain seq x y z
N MET A 1 9.92 -2.52 12.44
CA MET A 1 9.76 -1.29 11.62
C MET A 1 8.28 -1.08 11.38
N GLN A 2 7.77 0.11 11.65
CA GLN A 2 6.39 0.47 11.29
C GLN A 2 6.37 1.08 9.89
N LEU A 3 5.29 0.86 9.15
CA LEU A 3 5.07 1.41 7.82
C LEU A 3 3.65 1.98 7.73
N ARG A 4 3.46 2.97 6.86
CA ARG A 4 2.13 3.47 6.50
C ARG A 4 1.43 2.48 5.58
N HIS A 5 0.34 1.89 6.05
CA HIS A 5 -0.57 1.08 5.26
C HIS A 5 -1.70 2.00 4.79
N ILE A 6 -1.86 2.15 3.48
CA ILE A 6 -2.75 3.13 2.85
C ILE A 6 -3.65 2.41 1.86
N CYS A 7 -4.95 2.37 2.15
CA CYS A 7 -5.91 1.75 1.26
C CYS A 7 -6.01 2.56 -0.03
N GLU A 8 -5.69 1.96 -1.18
CA GLU A 8 -5.80 2.63 -2.47
C GLU A 8 -7.26 2.87 -2.91
N VAL A 9 -8.22 2.21 -2.27
CA VAL A 9 -9.65 2.30 -2.60
C VAL A 9 -10.32 3.43 -1.82
N CYS A 10 -10.26 3.38 -0.48
CA CYS A 10 -10.96 4.34 0.39
C CYS A 10 -10.05 5.43 0.99
N GLY A 11 -8.73 5.32 0.83
CA GLY A 11 -7.78 6.30 1.35
C GLY A 11 -7.47 6.18 2.86
N THR A 12 -8.13 5.27 3.59
CA THR A 12 -7.79 5.00 5.00
C THR A 12 -6.32 4.68 5.16
N ASP A 13 -5.67 5.27 6.17
CA ASP A 13 -4.29 4.99 6.51
C ASP A 13 -4.12 4.51 7.96
N ALA A 14 -3.08 3.71 8.18
CA ALA A 14 -2.68 3.22 9.50
C ALA A 14 -1.15 3.06 9.55
N VAL A 15 -0.55 3.37 10.71
CA VAL A 15 0.88 3.11 10.96
C VAL A 15 0.97 1.84 11.80
N LEU A 16 1.45 0.77 11.19
CA LEU A 16 1.50 -0.57 11.77
C LEU A 16 2.83 -1.23 11.41
N ASP A 17 3.31 -2.17 12.23
CA ASP A 17 4.26 -3.17 11.73
C ASP A 17 3.55 -4.15 10.78
N CYS A 18 4.33 -4.83 9.93
CA CYS A 18 3.78 -5.70 8.89
C CYS A 18 2.96 -6.89 9.45
N GLU A 19 3.32 -7.42 10.62
CA GLU A 19 2.59 -8.54 11.22
C GLU A 19 1.23 -8.09 11.76
N ALA A 20 1.19 -6.95 12.45
CA ALA A 20 -0.03 -6.35 12.94
C ALA A 20 -0.98 -5.97 11.79
N ALA A 21 -0.43 -5.45 10.68
CA ALA A 21 -1.23 -5.12 9.51
C ALA A 21 -1.83 -6.36 8.84
N HIS A 22 -1.04 -7.43 8.66
CA HIS A 22 -1.54 -8.69 8.10
C HIS A 22 -2.61 -9.31 9.02
N ALA A 23 -2.37 -9.36 10.34
CA ALA A 23 -3.35 -9.85 11.30
C ALA A 23 -4.65 -9.03 11.30
N ALA A 24 -4.55 -7.72 11.03
CA ALA A 24 -5.71 -6.85 10.88
C ALA A 24 -6.42 -7.02 9.53
N GLY A 25 -5.86 -7.76 8.56
CA GLY A 25 -6.45 -8.03 7.25
C GLY A 25 -6.05 -7.07 6.14
N TRP A 26 -4.90 -6.38 6.27
CA TRP A 26 -4.38 -5.53 5.20
C TRP A 26 -3.67 -6.34 4.11
N ASP A 27 -3.97 -6.02 2.86
CA ASP A 27 -3.25 -6.58 1.70
C ASP A 27 -1.96 -5.80 1.46
N TYR A 28 -0.91 -6.11 2.22
CA TYR A 28 0.40 -5.46 2.16
C TYR A 28 1.56 -6.45 2.26
N PRO A 29 2.77 -6.12 1.75
CA PRO A 29 3.93 -6.99 1.87
C PRO A 29 4.43 -7.03 3.32
N PRO A 30 5.14 -8.10 3.72
CA PRO A 30 5.57 -9.22 2.88
C PRO A 30 4.53 -10.34 2.74
N HIS A 31 3.40 -10.27 3.46
CA HIS A 31 2.40 -11.34 3.49
C HIS A 31 1.54 -11.37 2.22
N MET A 32 1.29 -10.20 1.62
CA MET A 32 0.55 -10.06 0.36
C MET A 32 1.38 -9.29 -0.68
N GLY A 33 1.82 -10.03 -1.70
CA GLY A 33 2.68 -9.50 -2.76
C GLY A 33 4.10 -9.17 -2.27
N ALA A 34 4.77 -8.25 -2.97
CA ALA A 34 6.11 -7.78 -2.61
C ALA A 34 6.18 -6.26 -2.78
N PHE A 35 7.15 -5.62 -2.11
CA PHE A 35 7.45 -4.20 -2.35
C PHE A 35 7.91 -4.01 -3.79
N THR A 36 7.64 -2.83 -4.37
CA THR A 36 7.93 -2.47 -5.77
C THR A 36 7.18 -3.27 -6.84
N ILE A 37 6.45 -4.32 -6.46
CA ILE A 37 5.59 -5.09 -7.38
C ILE A 37 4.16 -4.63 -7.19
N VAL A 38 3.50 -4.23 -8.28
CA VAL A 38 2.08 -3.87 -8.24
C VAL A 38 1.27 -5.10 -7.83
N SER A 39 0.64 -4.99 -6.66
CA SER A 39 -0.35 -5.92 -6.09
C SER A 39 -1.40 -5.09 -5.34
N ALA A 40 -2.43 -5.72 -4.81
CA ALA A 40 -3.42 -5.03 -3.98
C ALA A 40 -2.76 -4.28 -2.80
N ARG A 41 -3.28 -3.09 -2.51
CA ARG A 41 -3.00 -2.27 -1.32
C ARG A 41 -4.30 -1.83 -0.68
N THR A 42 -4.96 -2.76 0.00
CA THR A 42 -6.32 -2.59 0.52
C THR A 42 -6.40 -2.78 2.03
N CYS A 43 -7.28 -2.01 2.66
CA CYS A 43 -7.70 -2.27 4.04
C CYS A 43 -8.75 -3.41 4.06
N PRO A 44 -9.05 -3.98 5.24
CA PRO A 44 -9.93 -5.15 5.36
C PRO A 44 -11.37 -4.92 4.91
N ASN A 45 -11.77 -3.65 4.76
CA ASN A 45 -13.13 -3.24 4.42
C ASN A 45 -13.29 -2.95 2.93
N CYS A 46 -12.22 -2.99 2.14
CA CYS A 46 -12.25 -2.66 0.72
C CYS A 46 -11.97 -3.89 -0.16
N PRO A 47 -12.74 -4.08 -1.24
CA PRO A 47 -12.55 -5.20 -2.15
C PRO A 47 -11.32 -5.03 -3.04
N ILE A 48 -10.59 -6.11 -3.28
CA ILE A 48 -9.43 -6.12 -4.20
C ILE A 48 -9.80 -5.76 -5.65
N GLN A 49 -11.08 -5.92 -6.04
CA GLN A 49 -11.57 -5.60 -7.39
C GLN A 49 -11.46 -4.12 -7.76
N GLN A 50 -11.30 -3.24 -6.77
CA GLN A 50 -11.18 -1.80 -6.98
C GLN A 50 -9.71 -1.32 -7.00
N THR A 51 -8.75 -2.24 -6.93
CA THR A 51 -7.32 -1.92 -6.92
C THR A 51 -6.78 -1.64 -8.32
N VAL A 52 -5.69 -0.89 -8.42
CA VAL A 52 -4.97 -0.72 -9.69
C VAL A 52 -4.40 -2.03 -10.22
N TRP A 53 -4.04 -2.96 -9.33
CA TRP A 53 -3.62 -4.30 -9.71
C TRP A 53 -4.74 -5.05 -10.45
N TRP A 54 -5.99 -4.99 -9.95
CA TRP A 54 -7.12 -5.64 -10.61
C TRP A 54 -7.36 -5.06 -12.00
N ALA A 55 -7.35 -3.73 -12.13
CA ALA A 55 -7.51 -3.06 -13.41
C ALA A 55 -6.46 -3.53 -14.43
N LEU A 56 -5.18 -3.61 -14.03
CA LEU A 56 -4.09 -4.02 -14.91
C LEU A 56 -4.12 -5.52 -15.26
N VAL A 57 -4.32 -6.38 -14.26
CA VAL A 57 -4.08 -7.82 -14.39
C VAL A 57 -5.34 -8.59 -14.76
N ILE A 58 -6.50 -8.15 -14.26
CA ILE A 58 -7.78 -8.85 -14.47
C ILE A 58 -8.59 -8.16 -15.57
N ASP A 59 -8.75 -6.83 -15.51
CA ASP A 59 -9.53 -6.11 -16.52
C ASP A 59 -8.72 -5.81 -17.81
N GLY A 60 -7.42 -6.06 -17.79
CA GLY A 60 -6.54 -5.91 -18.95
C GLY A 60 -6.29 -4.46 -19.35
N PHE A 61 -6.41 -3.52 -18.42
CA PHE A 61 -6.19 -2.10 -18.69
C PHE A 61 -4.72 -1.87 -19.04
N THR A 62 -4.48 -1.02 -20.03
CA THR A 62 -3.16 -0.45 -20.29
C THR A 62 -2.93 0.74 -19.38
N THR A 63 -1.68 1.15 -19.24
CA THR A 63 -1.33 2.26 -18.36
C THR A 63 -2.05 3.55 -18.75
N ASP A 64 -2.28 3.83 -20.03
CA ASP A 64 -3.00 5.01 -20.52
C ASP A 64 -4.49 5.02 -20.17
N MET A 65 -5.10 3.87 -19.84
CA MET A 65 -6.49 3.77 -19.37
C MET A 65 -6.65 4.06 -17.87
N LEU A 66 -5.55 4.08 -17.10
CA LEU A 66 -5.62 4.29 -15.65
C LEU A 66 -6.05 5.71 -15.31
N THR A 67 -6.82 5.84 -14.23
CA THR A 67 -7.11 7.15 -13.63
C THR A 67 -5.85 7.75 -13.00
N ASP A 68 -5.86 9.08 -12.79
CA ASP A 68 -4.74 9.76 -12.12
C ASP A 68 -4.48 9.23 -10.70
N ALA A 69 -5.55 8.85 -9.99
CA ALA A 69 -5.46 8.21 -8.68
C ALA A 69 -4.74 6.84 -8.77
N GLN A 70 -5.11 6.01 -9.74
CA GLN A 70 -4.46 4.72 -9.97
C GLN A 70 -2.97 4.88 -10.36
N ARG A 71 -2.63 5.85 -11.22
CA ARG A 71 -1.23 6.16 -11.56
C ARG A 71 -0.43 6.61 -10.34
N THR A 72 -1.05 7.42 -9.47
CA THR A 72 -0.44 7.85 -8.20
C THR A 72 -0.19 6.65 -7.29
N THR A 73 -1.14 5.72 -7.20
CA THR A 73 -0.96 4.47 -6.45
C THR A 73 0.17 3.62 -7.02
N VAL A 74 0.27 3.47 -8.36
CA VAL A 74 1.39 2.76 -9.00
C VAL A 74 2.72 3.40 -8.64
N ALA A 75 2.85 4.72 -8.78
CA ALA A 75 4.08 5.44 -8.43
C ALA A 75 4.45 5.24 -6.96
N ARG A 76 3.45 5.26 -6.05
CA ARG A 76 3.66 4.96 -4.63
C ARG A 76 4.18 3.54 -4.43
N ILE A 77 3.55 2.52 -5.02
CA ILE A 77 3.94 1.11 -4.88
C ILE A 77 5.37 0.88 -5.39
N LEU A 78 5.72 1.46 -6.54
CA LEU A 78 7.06 1.36 -7.12
C LEU A 78 8.14 1.99 -6.22
N GLY A 79 7.78 2.95 -5.36
CA GLY A 79 8.67 3.55 -4.37
C GLY A 79 8.68 2.85 -3.00
N GLU A 80 7.90 1.79 -2.80
CA GLU A 80 7.87 1.07 -1.52
C GLU A 80 9.20 0.32 -1.28
N PRO A 81 9.65 0.18 -0.01
CA PRO A 81 9.00 0.66 1.22
C PRO A 81 9.26 2.14 1.53
N ALA A 82 10.18 2.82 0.82
CA ALA A 82 10.57 4.20 1.13
C ALA A 82 9.40 5.19 1.03
N SER A 83 8.48 4.99 0.07
CA SER A 83 7.27 5.81 -0.11
C SER A 83 6.25 5.70 1.03
N ILE A 84 6.38 4.70 1.89
CA ILE A 84 5.48 4.44 3.04
C ILE A 84 6.23 4.35 4.37
N ALA A 85 7.53 4.66 4.38
CA ALA A 85 8.32 4.70 5.60
C ALA A 85 7.82 5.85 6.50
N VAL A 86 7.76 5.59 7.80
CA VAL A 86 7.58 6.65 8.80
C VAL A 86 8.95 7.11 9.30
N PRO A 87 9.15 8.40 9.58
CA PRO A 87 10.36 8.85 10.26
C PRO A 87 10.51 8.11 11.58
N GLU A 88 11.73 7.70 11.93
CA GLU A 88 11.98 7.27 13.30
C GLU A 88 11.75 8.48 14.20
N THR A 89 10.81 8.37 15.14
CA THR A 89 10.73 9.30 16.25
C THR A 89 12.04 9.19 17.00
N GLY A 90 12.94 10.16 16.80
CA GLY A 90 14.17 10.23 17.57
C GLY A 90 13.82 10.29 19.04
N ASP A 91 14.42 9.39 19.83
CA ASP A 91 14.38 9.47 21.28
C ASP A 91 15.04 10.78 21.71
N GLU A 92 14.23 11.83 21.87
CA GLU A 92 14.60 13.03 22.60
C GLU A 92 14.61 12.69 24.10
N ASN A 93 15.65 11.99 24.54
CA ASN A 93 16.06 11.90 25.93
C ASN A 93 17.59 11.76 26.01
N GLY A 94 18.29 12.82 25.59
CA GLY A 94 19.61 13.13 26.10
C GLY A 94 19.45 14.06 27.30
N THR A 95 19.51 13.52 28.52
CA THR A 95 19.83 14.29 29.74
C THR A 95 20.88 13.51 30.51
#